data_AF-A0A950G817-F1
#
_entry.id   AF-A0A950G817-F1
#
_cell.length_a   1.000
_cell.length_b   1.000
_cell.length_c   1.000
_cell.angle_alpha   90.00
_cell.angle_beta   90.00
_cell.angle_gamma   90.00
#
_symmetry.space_group_name_H-M   'P 1'
#
loop_
_entity.id
_entity.type
_entity.pdbx_description
1 polymer ?
#
loop_
_entity_poly.entity_id
_entity_poly.type
_entity_poly.pdbx_seq_one_letter_code
_entity_poly.pdbx_strand_id
1 'polypeptide(L)'
;MTNHVSDPVRLEDALRFTGLGGPRVVGPHEGKAVDLRSLGVRFLACSAVTGGGFSLVEHPIPPRTLVAPLHRHEREDEYSFVLEGRMGADLGGDVCRRS
;
A
#
# COMPACT_ATOMS: atom_id res chain seq x y z
N MET A 1 -5.67 -23.46 -2.37
CA MET A 1 -6.76 -22.99 -1.48
C MET A 1 -7.41 -21.81 -2.17
N THR A 2 -8.67 -21.95 -2.57
CA THR A 2 -9.44 -20.95 -3.32
C THR A 2 -9.75 -19.75 -2.42
N ASN A 3 -9.38 -18.54 -2.83
CA ASN A 3 -9.88 -17.33 -2.20
C ASN A 3 -11.37 -17.18 -2.55
N HIS A 4 -12.24 -17.54 -1.62
CA HIS A 4 -13.66 -17.22 -1.70
C HIS A 4 -13.83 -15.71 -1.45
N VAL A 5 -14.24 -14.96 -2.48
CA VAL A 5 -14.76 -13.60 -2.31
C VAL A 5 -16.28 -13.74 -2.21
N SER A 6 -16.79 -13.78 -0.99
CA SER A 6 -18.23 -13.74 -0.71
C SER A 6 -18.62 -12.28 -0.48
N ASP A 7 -19.06 -11.61 -1.56
CA ASP A 7 -20.16 -10.65 -1.62
C ASP A 7 -20.08 -9.84 -2.92
N PRO A 8 -21.17 -9.69 -3.69
CA PRO A 8 -21.18 -8.75 -4.80
C PRO A 8 -21.05 -7.34 -4.23
N VAL A 9 -19.96 -6.65 -4.57
CA VAL A 9 -19.75 -5.23 -4.25
C VAL A 9 -20.98 -4.46 -4.72
N ARG A 10 -21.69 -3.79 -3.80
CA ARG A 10 -22.88 -3.01 -4.16
C ARG A 10 -22.47 -1.87 -5.11
N LEU A 11 -23.34 -1.48 -6.03
CA LEU A 11 -23.03 -0.44 -7.03
C LEU A 11 -22.60 0.90 -6.39
N GLU A 12 -23.17 1.21 -5.22
CA GLU A 12 -22.81 2.34 -4.38
C GLU A 12 -21.40 2.23 -3.77
N ASP A 13 -20.92 1.02 -3.48
CA ASP A 13 -19.53 0.77 -3.10
C ASP A 13 -18.63 0.90 -4.34
N ALA A 14 -19.05 0.39 -5.49
CA ALA A 14 -18.30 0.49 -6.74
C ALA A 14 -18.07 1.95 -7.20
N LEU A 15 -19.04 2.84 -6.98
CA LEU A 15 -18.88 4.29 -7.22
C LEU A 15 -17.92 4.95 -6.22
N ARG A 16 -17.82 4.45 -4.99
CA ARG A 16 -16.76 4.84 -4.02
C ARG A 16 -15.37 4.32 -4.42
N PHE A 17 -15.31 3.37 -5.36
CA PHE A 17 -14.08 2.74 -5.86
C PHE A 17 -13.62 3.25 -7.23
N THR A 18 -14.33 4.19 -7.85
CA THR A 18 -13.90 4.85 -9.09
C THR A 18 -13.75 6.35 -8.84
N GLY A 19 -12.78 7.00 -9.49
CA GLY A 19 -12.50 8.45 -9.32
C GLY A 19 -13.66 9.40 -9.71
N LEU A 20 -14.84 8.86 -10.00
CA LEU A 20 -16.07 9.56 -10.35
C LEU A 20 -16.85 10.04 -9.10
N GLY A 21 -16.50 9.57 -7.91
CA GLY A 21 -17.21 9.86 -6.65
C GLY A 21 -16.90 11.20 -5.96
N GLY A 22 -16.09 12.07 -6.58
CA GLY A 22 -15.64 13.32 -5.97
C GLY A 22 -14.46 13.16 -4.99
N PRO A 23 -14.03 14.25 -4.31
CA PRO A 23 -12.87 14.20 -3.42
C PRO A 23 -13.11 13.26 -2.23
N ARG A 24 -12.10 12.44 -1.92
CA ARG A 24 -12.13 11.48 -0.82
C ARG A 24 -11.24 11.94 0.32
N VAL A 25 -11.75 11.84 1.54
CA VAL A 25 -10.98 12.02 2.78
C VAL A 25 -10.79 10.64 3.41
N VAL A 26 -9.57 10.35 3.85
CA VAL A 26 -9.24 9.16 4.64
C VAL A 26 -8.67 9.65 5.96
N GLY A 27 -9.37 9.36 7.05
CA GLY A 27 -8.92 9.73 8.39
C GLY A 27 -7.62 9.00 8.80
N PRO A 28 -6.95 9.48 9.86
CA PRO A 28 -5.69 8.89 10.34
C PRO A 28 -5.78 7.40 10.70
N HIS A 29 -6.96 6.93 11.09
CA HIS A 29 -7.21 5.53 11.48
C HIS A 29 -8.12 4.79 10.50
N GLU A 30 -8.45 5.41 9.36
CA GLU A 30 -9.28 4.81 8.32
C GLU A 30 -8.41 4.17 7.23
N GLY A 31 -9.04 3.48 6.29
CA GLY A 31 -8.35 2.77 5.21
C GLY A 31 -8.33 1.26 5.42
N LYS A 32 -8.16 0.51 4.33
CA LYS A 32 -8.20 -0.95 4.39
C LYS A 32 -6.84 -1.47 4.85
N ALA A 33 -6.79 -2.10 6.01
CA ALA A 33 -5.62 -2.81 6.49
C ALA A 33 -5.59 -4.25 5.95
N VAL A 34 -4.44 -4.70 5.50
CA VAL A 34 -4.17 -6.07 5.08
C VAL A 34 -2.87 -6.51 5.76
N ASP A 35 -2.90 -7.70 6.34
CA ASP A 35 -1.72 -8.33 6.92
C ASP A 35 -1.13 -9.31 5.90
N LEU A 36 0.09 -9.02 5.43
CA LEU A 36 0.89 -9.87 4.56
C LEU A 36 2.00 -10.57 5.36
N ARG A 37 1.69 -11.00 6.59
CA ARG A 37 2.56 -11.62 7.60
C ARG A 37 3.53 -10.64 8.26
N SER A 38 4.72 -10.48 7.70
CA SER A 38 5.72 -9.54 8.25
C SER A 38 5.48 -8.11 7.80
N LEU A 39 4.51 -7.90 6.92
CA LEU A 39 4.21 -6.62 6.30
C LEU A 39 2.75 -6.24 6.51
N GLY A 40 2.51 -5.28 7.41
CA GLY A 40 1.25 -4.58 7.45
C GLY A 40 1.13 -3.63 6.26
N VAL A 41 -0.03 -3.58 5.63
CA VAL A 41 -0.34 -2.62 4.56
C VAL A 41 -1.65 -1.92 4.89
N ARG A 42 -1.63 -0.59 5.02
CA ARG A 42 -2.83 0.25 5.11
C ARG A 42 -3.03 0.97 3.79
N PHE A 43 -4.05 0.58 3.03
CA PHE A 43 -4.39 1.23 1.77
C PHE A 43 -5.11 2.56 2.01
N LEU A 44 -4.46 3.65 1.59
CA LEU A 44 -5.07 4.99 1.52
C LEU A 44 -5.77 5.19 0.19
N ALA A 45 -5.12 4.80 -0.91
CA ALA A 45 -5.70 4.79 -2.24
C ALA A 45 -5.19 3.57 -3.02
N CYS A 46 -6.08 2.83 -3.69
CA CYS A 46 -5.69 1.79 -4.64
C CYS A 46 -5.95 2.26 -6.07
N SER A 47 -5.34 1.56 -7.04
CA SER A 47 -5.41 1.89 -8.46
C SER A 47 -6.84 2.12 -8.98
N ALA A 48 -7.83 1.34 -8.51
CA ALA A 48 -9.23 1.53 -8.89
C ALA A 48 -9.74 2.94 -8.53
N VAL A 49 -9.43 3.41 -7.32
CA VAL A 49 -9.90 4.71 -6.81
C VAL A 49 -9.19 5.88 -7.50
N THR A 50 -7.95 5.68 -7.94
CA THR A 50 -7.15 6.70 -8.65
C THR A 50 -7.29 6.61 -10.17
N GLY A 51 -8.21 5.78 -10.70
CA GLY A 51 -8.36 5.58 -12.14
C GLY A 51 -7.10 5.04 -12.83
N GLY A 52 -6.30 4.23 -12.15
CA GLY A 52 -5.07 3.64 -12.69
C GLY A 52 -3.80 4.44 -12.47
N GLY A 53 -3.88 5.70 -12.01
CA GLY A 53 -2.71 6.59 -11.94
C GLY A 53 -1.65 6.20 -10.93
N PHE A 54 -2.02 5.79 -9.71
CA PHE A 54 -1.07 5.39 -8.67
C PHE A 54 -1.74 4.52 -7.59
N SER A 55 -0.94 4.04 -6.64
CA SER A 55 -1.47 3.55 -5.37
C SER A 55 -0.71 4.19 -4.22
N LEU A 56 -1.38 4.38 -3.09
CA LEU A 56 -0.79 4.93 -1.88
C LEU A 56 -1.13 4.03 -0.72
N VAL A 57 -0.07 3.53 -0.08
CA VAL A 57 -0.13 2.64 1.07
C VAL A 57 0.78 3.14 2.16
N GLU A 58 0.45 2.80 3.40
CA GLU A 58 1.37 2.90 4.51
C GLU A 58 1.74 1.51 5.01
N HIS A 59 2.99 1.35 5.43
CA HIS A 59 3.51 0.11 5.97
C HIS A 59 3.90 0.28 7.43
N PRO A 60 3.04 -0.18 8.37
CA PRO A 60 3.48 -0.41 9.75
C PRO A 60 4.52 -1.53 9.76
N ILE A 61 5.77 -1.17 10.07
CA ILE A 61 6.90 -2.09 10.03
C ILE A 61 7.52 -2.18 11.43
N PRO A 62 7.50 -3.36 12.08
CA PRO A 62 8.19 -3.55 13.34
C PRO A 62 9.72 -3.36 13.19
N PRO A 63 10.44 -2.96 14.25
CA PRO A 63 11.88 -2.80 14.18
C PRO A 63 12.59 -4.08 13.76
N ARG A 64 13.58 -3.95 12.87
CA ARG A 64 14.42 -5.06 12.35
C ARG A 64 13.64 -6.09 11.53
N THR A 65 12.51 -5.70 10.95
CA THR A 65 11.74 -6.54 10.01
C THR A 65 12.13 -6.25 8.57
N LEU A 66 12.30 -7.31 7.78
CA LEU A 66 12.39 -7.19 6.32
C LEU A 66 10.97 -7.06 5.74
N VAL A 67 10.70 -5.94 5.09
CA VAL A 67 9.40 -5.55 4.54
C VAL A 67 8.94 -6.53 3.46
N ALA A 68 9.84 -6.86 2.52
CA ALA A 68 9.62 -7.83 1.46
C ALA A 68 10.95 -8.49 1.07
N PRO A 69 10.94 -9.70 0.48
CA PRO A 69 12.12 -10.25 -0.18
C PRO A 69 12.70 -9.26 -1.20
N LEU A 70 13.99 -9.37 -1.52
CA LEU A 70 14.58 -8.55 -2.58
C LEU A 70 13.87 -8.83 -3.92
N HIS A 71 13.33 -7.79 -4.53
CA HIS A 71 12.58 -7.88 -5.78
C HIS A 71 12.71 -6.60 -6.61
N ARG A 72 12.18 -6.63 -7.83
CA ARG A 72 12.17 -5.52 -8.76
C ARG A 72 10.79 -5.39 -9.40
N HIS A 73 10.35 -4.16 -9.54
CA HIS A 73 9.22 -3.81 -10.39
C HIS A 73 9.72 -3.58 -11.83
N GLU A 74 9.07 -4.22 -12.80
CA GLU A 74 9.47 -4.12 -14.22
C GLU A 74 8.77 -2.95 -14.94
N ARG A 75 7.60 -2.52 -14.43
CA ARG A 75 6.76 -1.51 -15.09
C ARG A 75 6.25 -0.43 -14.14
N GLU A 76 6.69 -0.47 -12.89
CA GLU A 76 6.19 0.39 -11.84
C GLU A 76 7.38 1.08 -11.15
N ASP A 77 7.26 2.39 -10.95
CA ASP A 77 8.13 3.13 -10.04
C ASP A 77 7.57 3.04 -8.63
N GLU A 78 8.43 2.92 -7.62
CA GLU A 78 8.04 2.92 -6.21
C GLU A 78 8.81 3.99 -5.44
N TYR A 79 8.10 4.75 -4.60
CA TYR A 79 8.66 5.77 -3.73
C TYR A 79 8.26 5.48 -2.28
N SER A 80 9.23 5.53 -1.37
CA SER A 80 8.99 5.37 0.07
C SER A 80 9.33 6.66 0.83
N PHE A 81 8.41 7.09 1.69
CA PHE A 81 8.63 8.20 2.61
C PHE A 81 8.47 7.73 4.05
N VAL A 82 9.49 7.96 4.88
CA VAL A 82 9.49 7.53 6.28
C VAL A 82 8.72 8.54 7.12
N LEU A 83 7.57 8.12 7.64
CA LEU A 83 6.76 8.93 8.56
C LEU A 83 7.37 8.95 9.97
N GLU A 84 7.79 7.78 10.46
CA GLU A 84 8.31 7.60 11.82
C GLU A 84 9.47 6.59 11.86
N GLY A 85 10.42 6.79 12.78
CA GLY A 85 11.54 5.88 12.99
C GLY A 85 12.66 6.02 11.94
N ARG A 86 13.29 4.89 11.59
CA ARG A 86 14.37 4.81 10.60
C ARG A 86 14.20 3.55 9.77
N MET A 87 14.34 3.70 8.46
CA MET A 87 14.30 2.60 7.49
C MET A 87 15.63 2.54 6.73
N GLY A 88 16.12 1.33 6.50
CA GLY A 88 17.19 1.06 5.54
C GLY A 88 16.60 0.45 4.27
N ALA A 89 17.27 0.65 3.14
CA ALA A 89 16.88 0.09 1.86
C ALA A 89 18.13 -0.42 1.10
N ASP A 90 17.96 -1.51 0.38
CA ASP A 90 18.91 -1.98 -0.63
C ASP A 90 18.32 -1.63 -2.00
N LEU A 91 19.05 -0.82 -2.78
CA LEU A 91 18.64 -0.33 -4.09
C LEU A 91 19.53 -0.95 -5.17
N GLY A 92 19.51 -2.28 -5.29
CA GLY A 92 20.29 -2.99 -6.31
C GLY A 92 21.77 -3.08 -5.95
N GLY A 93 22.09 -3.23 -4.67
CA GLY A 93 23.45 -3.26 -4.12
C GLY A 93 23.87 -1.96 -3.44
N ASP A 94 23.21 -0.84 -3.75
CA ASP A 94 23.41 0.42 -3.06
C ASP A 94 22.59 0.46 -1.77
N VAL A 95 23.26 0.24 -0.64
CA VAL A 95 22.61 0.19 0.67
C VAL A 95 22.51 1.60 1.26
N CYS A 96 21.28 2.12 1.35
CA CYS A 96 20.98 3.36 2.06
C CYS A 96 20.56 3.05 3.50
N ARG A 97 21.29 3.62 4.46
CA ARG A 97 20.95 3.58 5.87
C ARG A 97 21.32 4.92 6.50
N ARG A 98 20.36 5.62 7.11
CA ARG A 98 20.70 6.73 8.00
C ARG A 98 21.29 6.17 9.28
N SER A 99 22.52 6.57 9.59
CA SER A 99 23.25 6.27 10.84
C SER A 99 22.52 6.80 12.06
#